data_AF-A0A1Q3Q463-F1
#
_entry.id   AF-A0A1Q3Q463-F1
#
_cell.length_a   1.000
_cell.length_b   1.000
_cell.length_c   1.000
_cell.angle_alpha   90.00
_cell.angle_beta   90.00
_cell.angle_gamma   90.00
#
_symmetry.space_group_name_H-M   'P 1'
#
loop_
_entity.id
_entity.type
_entity.pdbx_description
1 polymer ?
#
loop_
_entity_poly.entity_id
_entity_poly.type
_entity_poly.pdbx_seq_one_letter_code
_entity_poly.pdbx_strand_id
1 'polypeptide(L)'
;MEQKTKQIKQLTDHLLEKYGSENIFVTDYWDADNTAIGLTDKTKKYRVYITDNGRADNVFYVSLENPPTTEEFLYTHGGDFDNLSAEEVEKILIKHLKLTE
;
A
#
# COMPACT_ATOMS: atom_id res chain seq x y z
N MET A 1 2.66 17.25 -12.62
CA MET A 1 3.21 16.71 -11.36
C MET A 1 2.12 16.58 -10.29
N GLU A 2 1.22 17.56 -10.10
CA GLU A 2 0.18 17.50 -9.05
C GLU A 2 -0.81 16.31 -9.11
N GLN A 3 -1.18 15.83 -10.31
CA GLN A 3 -2.14 14.73 -10.44
C GLN A 3 -1.62 13.40 -9.88
N LYS A 4 -0.33 13.08 -10.07
CA LYS A 4 0.27 11.80 -9.67
C LYS A 4 0.19 11.58 -8.16
N THR A 5 0.53 12.63 -7.42
CA THR A 5 0.47 12.63 -5.97
C THR A 5 -0.97 12.65 -5.44
N LYS A 6 -1.95 13.10 -6.24
CA LYS A 6 -3.34 13.23 -5.79
C LYS A 6 -4.05 11.88 -5.71
N GLN A 7 -3.81 10.98 -6.66
CA GLN A 7 -4.52 9.69 -6.70
C GLN A 7 -4.13 8.78 -5.53
N ILE A 8 -2.82 8.67 -5.24
CA ILE A 8 -2.35 7.89 -4.08
C ILE A 8 -2.89 8.48 -2.78
N LYS A 9 -2.88 9.81 -2.63
CA LYS A 9 -3.43 10.46 -1.43
C LYS A 9 -4.91 10.18 -1.29
N GLN A 10 -5.69 10.34 -2.35
CA GLN A 10 -7.13 10.05 -2.33
C GLN A 10 -7.43 8.58 -1.99
N LEU A 11 -6.68 7.64 -2.58
CA LEU A 11 -6.81 6.22 -2.25
C LEU A 11 -6.42 5.95 -0.78
N THR A 12 -5.32 6.53 -0.32
CA THR A 12 -4.84 6.36 1.06
C THR A 12 -5.86 6.93 2.06
N ASP A 13 -6.33 8.15 1.84
CA ASP A 13 -7.31 8.80 2.70
C ASP A 13 -8.59 7.96 2.76
N HIS A 14 -9.05 7.44 1.62
CA HIS A 14 -10.20 6.53 1.57
C HIS A 14 -9.98 5.25 2.38
N LEU A 15 -8.82 4.60 2.23
CA LEU A 15 -8.49 3.38 2.98
C LEU A 15 -8.40 3.64 4.49
N LEU A 16 -7.79 4.75 4.91
CA LEU A 16 -7.67 5.13 6.31
C LEU A 16 -9.03 5.50 6.93
N GLU A 17 -9.89 6.20 6.18
CA GLU A 17 -11.26 6.52 6.62
C GLU A 17 -12.10 5.25 6.76
N LYS A 18 -11.99 4.31 5.81
CA LYS A 18 -12.80 3.10 5.79
C LYS A 18 -12.39 2.06 6.84
N TYR A 19 -11.10 1.80 6.98
CA TYR A 19 -10.59 0.74 7.86
C TYR A 19 -10.08 1.23 9.21
N GLY A 20 -10.00 2.53 9.42
CA GLY A 20 -9.52 3.13 10.64
C GLY A 20 -8.00 3.20 10.73
N SER A 21 -7.50 4.35 11.19
CA SER A 21 -6.08 4.61 11.43
C SER A 21 -5.43 3.72 12.50
N GLU A 22 -6.24 2.95 13.24
CA GLU A 22 -5.81 1.94 14.20
C GLU A 22 -5.49 0.57 13.57
N ASN A 23 -5.96 0.32 12.35
CA ASN A 23 -5.77 -0.94 11.65
C ASN A 23 -4.74 -0.83 10.51
N ILE A 24 -4.65 0.35 9.88
CA ILE A 24 -3.69 0.66 8.82
C ILE A 24 -2.83 1.85 9.25
N PHE A 25 -1.52 1.69 9.14
CA PHE A 25 -0.55 2.74 9.41
C PHE A 25 0.25 3.07 8.15
N VAL A 26 0.40 4.35 7.85
CA VAL A 26 1.35 4.81 6.83
C VAL A 26 2.76 4.67 7.40
N THR A 27 3.62 3.91 6.74
CA THR A 27 5.01 3.71 7.16
C THR A 27 5.93 4.75 6.55
N ASP A 28 5.81 4.98 5.25
CA ASP A 28 6.67 5.89 4.48
C ASP A 28 5.93 6.41 3.25
N TYR A 29 6.31 7.61 2.79
CA TYR A 29 6.05 8.05 1.43
C TYR A 29 7.36 7.85 0.66
N TRP A 30 7.41 6.83 -0.19
CA TRP A 30 8.65 6.43 -0.86
C TRP A 30 8.63 6.86 -2.32
N ASP A 31 8.96 8.12 -2.55
CA ASP A 31 9.64 8.58 -3.75
C ASP A 31 10.02 10.05 -3.59
N ALA A 32 11.05 10.52 -4.29
CA ALA A 32 11.34 11.95 -4.38
C ALA A 32 10.15 12.77 -4.95
N ASP A 33 9.19 12.08 -5.58
CA ASP A 33 8.00 12.62 -6.24
C ASP A 33 6.65 12.26 -5.58
N ASN A 34 6.63 11.69 -4.36
CA ASN A 34 5.40 11.22 -3.67
C ASN A 34 4.51 10.29 -4.52
N THR A 35 5.14 9.43 -5.32
CA THR A 35 4.50 8.47 -6.24
C THR A 35 4.38 7.08 -5.66
N ALA A 36 4.86 6.83 -4.44
CA ALA A 36 4.53 5.61 -3.72
C ALA A 36 4.28 5.86 -2.23
N ILE A 37 3.45 5.00 -1.63
CA ILE A 37 3.16 4.98 -0.21
C ILE A 37 3.29 3.57 0.36
N GLY A 38 3.97 3.46 1.50
CA GLY A 38 4.04 2.26 2.31
C GLY A 38 2.92 2.25 3.35
N LEU A 39 2.17 1.16 3.42
CA LEU A 39 1.14 0.88 4.41
C LEU A 39 1.49 -0.40 5.18
N THR A 40 1.12 -0.44 6.45
CA THR A 40 1.30 -1.64 7.28
C THR A 40 0.08 -1.91 8.16
N ASP A 41 -0.05 -3.17 8.57
CA ASP A 41 -1.03 -3.59 9.56
C ASP A 41 -0.67 -3.08 10.96
N LYS A 42 -1.59 -3.20 11.91
CA LYS A 42 -1.35 -2.79 13.31
C LYS A 42 -0.15 -3.45 13.99
N THR A 43 0.26 -4.63 13.55
CA THR A 43 1.45 -5.30 14.11
C THR A 43 2.75 -4.79 13.49
N LYS A 44 2.66 -3.95 12.46
CA LYS A 44 3.78 -3.43 11.66
C LYS A 44 4.58 -4.52 10.92
N LYS A 45 4.02 -5.73 10.82
CA LYS A 45 4.71 -6.90 10.29
C LYS A 45 4.45 -7.11 8.82
N TYR A 46 3.26 -6.80 8.33
CA TYR A 46 2.90 -6.94 6.92
C TYR A 46 2.97 -5.57 6.28
N ARG A 47 3.69 -5.45 5.16
CA ARG A 47 3.85 -4.18 4.46
C ARG A 47 3.33 -4.28 3.03
N VAL A 48 2.76 -3.19 2.57
CA VAL A 48 2.28 -2.99 1.20
C VAL A 48 2.84 -1.68 0.70
N TYR A 49 3.40 -1.67 -0.49
CA TYR A 49 3.77 -0.46 -1.20
C TYR A 49 2.83 -0.26 -2.37
N ILE A 50 2.13 0.86 -2.40
CA ILE A 50 1.24 1.26 -3.50
C ILE A 50 1.94 2.37 -4.27
N THR A 51 2.07 2.22 -5.58
CA THR A 51 2.70 3.21 -6.47
C THR A 51 1.72 3.64 -7.55
N ASP A 52 1.63 4.94 -7.81
CA ASP A 52 1.03 5.48 -9.03
C ASP A 52 2.16 5.64 -10.05
N ASN A 53 2.07 4.90 -11.16
CA ASN A 53 3.08 4.97 -12.21
C ASN A 53 2.92 6.23 -13.08
N GLY A 54 1.86 7.02 -12.87
CA GLY A 54 1.57 8.30 -13.50
C GLY A 54 1.37 8.19 -15.01
N ARG A 55 1.11 6.97 -15.52
CA ARG A 55 0.88 6.70 -16.95
C ARG A 55 -0.59 6.75 -17.31
N ALA A 56 -1.49 6.46 -16.37
CA ALA A 56 -2.92 6.43 -16.56
C ALA A 56 -3.67 6.71 -15.25
N ASP A 57 -4.84 7.34 -15.35
CA ASP A 57 -5.68 7.61 -14.18
C ASP A 57 -6.27 6.32 -13.61
N ASN A 58 -6.28 6.22 -12.28
CA ASN A 58 -6.79 5.08 -11.50
C ASN A 58 -6.08 3.75 -11.80
N VAL A 59 -4.78 3.82 -12.13
CA VAL A 59 -3.96 2.64 -12.39
C VAL A 59 -2.80 2.59 -11.40
N PHE A 60 -2.80 1.55 -10.56
CA PHE A 60 -1.85 1.39 -9.48
C PHE A 60 -0.97 0.15 -9.67
N TYR A 61 0.22 0.25 -9.11
CA TYR A 61 1.12 -0.86 -8.86
C TYR A 61 1.16 -1.15 -7.37
N VAL A 62 1.18 -2.44 -7.00
CA VAL A 62 1.26 -2.89 -5.60
C VAL A 62 2.38 -3.91 -5.46
N SER A 63 3.28 -3.66 -4.50
CA SER A 63 4.27 -4.63 -4.04
C SER A 63 4.03 -5.02 -2.60
N LEU A 64 4.04 -6.32 -2.31
CA LEU A 64 3.82 -6.87 -0.99
C LEU A 64 5.14 -7.29 -0.37
N GLU A 65 5.30 -7.05 0.93
CA GLU A 65 6.37 -7.67 1.71
C GLU A 65 5.79 -8.50 2.85
N ASN A 66 6.34 -9.69 3.00
CA ASN A 66 6.07 -10.57 4.12
C ASN A 66 7.07 -10.31 5.26
N PRO A 67 6.61 -10.39 6.52
CA PRO A 67 7.51 -10.28 7.65
C PRO A 67 8.58 -11.37 7.62
N PRO A 68 9.76 -11.11 8.20
CA PRO A 68 10.78 -12.12 8.34
C PRO A 68 10.30 -13.25 9.26
N THR A 69 10.71 -14.48 8.95
CA THR A 69 10.32 -15.68 9.72
C THR A 69 11.07 -15.79 11.06
N THR A 70 12.23 -15.13 11.17
CA THR A 70 13.02 -14.97 12.42
C THR A 70 13.68 -13.58 12.43
N GLU A 71 14.15 -13.12 13.59
CA GLU A 71 14.79 -11.79 13.74
C GLU A 71 16.08 -11.62 12.93
N GLU A 72 16.67 -12.70 12.43
CA GLU A 72 17.92 -12.68 11.64
C GLU A 72 17.69 -12.49 10.14
N PHE A 73 16.44 -12.58 9.64
CA PHE A 73 16.13 -12.43 8.22
C PHE A 73 15.51 -11.07 7.91
N LEU A 74 15.71 -10.64 6.66
CA LEU A 74 15.06 -9.45 6.10
C LEU A 74 13.63 -9.80 5.67
N TYR A 75 12.81 -8.75 5.48
CA TYR A 75 11.52 -8.88 4.80
C TYR A 75 11.72 -9.56 3.45
N THR A 76 10.75 -10.41 3.09
CA THR A 76 10.78 -11.13 1.81
C THR A 76 9.68 -10.63 0.89
N HIS A 77 9.94 -10.67 -0.41
CA HIS A 77 8.96 -10.33 -1.42
C HIS A 77 7.71 -11.22 -1.31
N GLY A 78 6.54 -10.60 -1.25
CA GLY A 78 5.24 -11.25 -1.07
C GLY A 78 4.34 -11.25 -2.31
N GLY A 79 4.73 -10.57 -3.38
CA GLY A 79 4.02 -10.49 -4.65
C GLY A 79 4.01 -9.09 -5.23
N ASP A 80 4.04 -8.99 -6.56
CA ASP A 80 3.90 -7.74 -7.32
C ASP A 80 2.66 -7.82 -8.21
N PHE A 81 1.95 -6.70 -8.30
CA PHE A 81 0.71 -6.56 -9.05
C PHE A 81 0.72 -5.22 -9.78
N ASP A 82 0.43 -5.24 -11.08
CA ASP A 82 0.44 -4.04 -11.92
C ASP A 82 -0.90 -3.88 -12.64
N ASN A 83 -1.17 -2.66 -13.10
CA ASN A 83 -2.40 -2.27 -13.79
C ASN A 83 -3.68 -2.48 -12.97
N LEU A 84 -3.63 -2.16 -11.67
CA LEU A 84 -4.76 -2.33 -10.75
C LEU A 84 -5.66 -1.11 -10.67
N SER A 85 -6.97 -1.34 -10.58
CA SER A 85 -7.93 -0.35 -10.12
C SER A 85 -7.86 -0.15 -8.59
N ALA A 86 -8.43 0.95 -8.09
CA ALA A 86 -8.53 1.21 -6.64
C ALA A 86 -9.22 0.06 -5.87
N GLU A 87 -10.27 -0.51 -6.46
CA GLU A 87 -11.03 -1.63 -5.87
C GLU A 87 -10.20 -2.92 -5.78
N GLU A 88 -9.30 -3.15 -6.74
CA GLU A 88 -8.38 -4.29 -6.73
C GLU A 88 -7.25 -4.10 -5.72
N VAL A 89 -6.71 -2.87 -5.62
CA VAL A 89 -5.74 -2.52 -4.57
C VAL A 89 -6.33 -2.80 -3.19
N GLU A 90 -7.56 -2.36 -2.95
CA GLU A 90 -8.27 -2.60 -1.70
C GLU A 90 -8.42 -4.09 -1.38
N LYS A 91 -8.86 -4.92 -2.34
CA LYS A 91 -8.98 -6.38 -2.16
C LYS A 91 -7.65 -7.03 -1.80
N ILE A 92 -6.55 -6.60 -2.43
CA ILE A 92 -5.19 -7.07 -2.11
C ILE A 92 -4.81 -6.64 -0.69
N LEU A 93 -5.10 -5.39 -0.32
CA LEU A 93 -4.78 -4.82 1.00
C LEU A 93 -5.49 -5.56 2.13
N ILE A 94 -6.80 -5.78 2.01
CA ILE A 94 -7.59 -6.50 3.02
C ILE A 94 -6.97 -7.86 3.30
N LYS A 95 -6.60 -8.58 2.24
CA LYS A 95 -6.03 -9.92 2.35
C LYS A 95 -4.62 -9.89 2.97
N HIS A 96 -3.75 -9.00 2.51
CA HIS A 96 -2.36 -8.98 2.94
C HIS A 96 -2.18 -8.41 4.35
N LEU A 97 -2.83 -7.28 4.63
CA LEU A 97 -2.79 -6.62 5.94
C LEU A 97 -3.77 -7.22 6.96
N LYS A 98 -4.57 -8.22 6.55
CA LYS A 98 -5.55 -8.92 7.40
C LYS A 98 -6.54 -7.95 8.04
N LEU A 99 -7.05 -7.02 7.22
CA LEU A 99 -8.00 -6.00 7.65
C LEU A 99 -9.37 -6.63 7.87
N THR A 100 -10.08 -6.12 8.86
CA THR A 100 -11.48 -6.43 9.12
C THR A 100 -12.28 -5.16 8.96
N GLU A 101 -13.45 -5.25 8.32
CA GLU A 101 -14.44 -4.16 8.31
C GLU A 101 -14.98 -3.86 9.70
#